data_AF-A0A2P7BBS3-F1
#
_entry.id   AF-A0A2P7BBS3-F1
#
_cell.length_a   1.000
_cell.length_b   1.000
_cell.length_c   1.000
_cell.angle_alpha   90.00
_cell.angle_beta   90.00
_cell.angle_gamma   90.00
#
_symmetry.space_group_name_H-M   'P 1'
#
loop_
_entity.id
_entity.type
_entity.pdbx_description
1 polymer ?
#
loop_
_entity_poly.entity_id
_entity_poly.type
_entity_poly.pdbx_seq_one_letter_code
_entity_poly.pdbx_strand_id
1 'polypeptide(L)'
;MKDPESGVSDAPNGGASGGKVLNGTADSAKNGPGPHGDPAPHKQESQSDSEGRRFDKSPKKRARRRRRGKSKQITVPAEQVLAATPAVAAAADASNAPQRTGKKRRPNRFRRRGRSGVKPADVAPAVSALPSGSLQPPREMPRHEPKYIGASLYAALDLGTNNCRLLVASPTRPGQFRVVDAFSRIVRLGEGLGATGRLSANAMNRAIEALKICRDKLDNHDVRKARLIATEACRQAENGAEFLARVKDETGLELEIINRQTEARLAVSGCGTLVERETDAVVLFDIGGGSSEIALIDVSERRSPRLAEHIIAWTSLPVGVVTLAERFGGRDVTTDNFAVMVNHVADLLNDFSERHKLGDLVKSQNFHLLGTSGTVTTLAGIHLGLERYDRRRIDGIWMQNDDVTEMTSRLLSWSFDERVANPCIGADRADLVLAGCAILDAIRNVWPSQKLRVADRGLREGILTELMSRDGAWRNRWHRAQGA
;
A
#
# COMPACT_ATOMS: atom_id res chain seq x y z
N MET A 1 24.86 29.12 -49.55
CA MET A 1 24.92 29.00 -51.02
C MET A 1 23.68 28.22 -51.44
N LYS A 2 22.72 28.92 -52.07
CA LYS A 2 21.56 28.46 -52.85
C LYS A 2 20.45 27.61 -52.20
N ASP A 3 19.29 28.25 -52.03
CA ASP A 3 17.95 27.68 -52.34
C ASP A 3 17.82 27.31 -53.83
N PRO A 4 16.79 26.54 -54.23
CA PRO A 4 15.60 27.20 -54.79
C PRO A 4 14.22 26.51 -54.57
N GLU A 5 13.20 27.38 -54.54
CA GLU A 5 11.86 27.33 -55.20
C GLU A 5 10.88 26.16 -54.96
N SER A 6 9.57 26.27 -55.18
CA SER A 6 8.49 27.29 -55.05
C SER A 6 7.23 26.56 -55.56
N GLY A 7 6.05 26.85 -55.02
CA GLY A 7 4.80 26.23 -55.48
C GLY A 7 3.58 26.82 -54.79
N VAL A 8 2.93 27.75 -55.49
CA VAL A 8 1.76 28.55 -55.09
C VAL A 8 0.52 28.02 -55.82
N SER A 9 -0.65 28.03 -55.16
CA SER A 9 -1.94 28.23 -55.84
C SER A 9 -3.03 28.80 -54.90
N ASP A 10 -3.42 30.04 -55.21
CA ASP A 10 -4.64 30.84 -54.91
C ASP A 10 -5.99 30.06 -54.97
N ALA A 11 -7.18 30.46 -54.44
CA ALA A 11 -7.81 31.60 -53.73
C ALA A 11 -9.30 31.16 -53.42
N PRO A 12 -10.34 32.00 -53.11
CA PRO A 12 -10.42 33.41 -52.68
C PRO A 12 -11.37 33.72 -51.49
N ASN A 13 -11.28 34.99 -51.07
CA ASN A 13 -12.11 35.78 -50.15
C ASN A 13 -13.51 36.16 -50.67
N GLY A 14 -14.39 36.55 -49.74
CA GLY A 14 -15.48 37.53 -49.90
C GLY A 14 -16.33 37.57 -48.63
N GLY A 15 -16.76 38.68 -48.02
CA GLY A 15 -16.77 40.11 -48.35
C GLY A 15 -17.66 40.81 -47.30
N ALA A 16 -17.36 42.06 -47.00
CA ALA A 16 -17.83 42.85 -45.85
C ALA A 16 -19.21 43.52 -45.99
N SER A 17 -19.78 43.98 -44.87
CA SER A 17 -20.48 45.27 -44.63
C SER A 17 -21.24 45.19 -43.28
N GLY A 18 -21.35 46.17 -42.40
CA GLY A 18 -20.96 47.58 -42.36
C GLY A 18 -21.94 48.32 -41.42
N GLY A 19 -21.44 49.15 -40.49
CA GLY A 19 -22.14 50.38 -40.08
C GLY A 19 -22.30 50.74 -38.59
N LYS A 20 -21.57 51.82 -38.23
CA LYS A 20 -21.87 52.94 -37.28
C LYS A 20 -21.20 52.92 -35.89
N VAL A 21 -20.13 53.70 -35.64
CA VAL A 21 -19.93 55.19 -35.53
C VAL A 21 -20.00 55.65 -34.04
N LEU A 22 -18.84 55.89 -33.39
CA LEU A 22 -18.24 57.17 -32.90
C LEU A 22 -18.93 57.76 -31.65
N ASN A 23 -18.32 58.25 -30.56
CA ASN A 23 -17.05 58.93 -30.19
C ASN A 23 -16.76 58.61 -28.69
N GLY A 24 -15.60 58.77 -28.05
CA GLY A 24 -14.32 59.42 -28.37
C GLY A 24 -13.72 60.05 -27.10
N THR A 25 -12.47 59.65 -26.75
CA THR A 25 -11.30 60.45 -26.23
C THR A 25 -11.45 61.32 -24.97
N ALA A 26 -10.47 61.60 -24.10
CA ALA A 26 -9.06 61.27 -23.77
C ALA A 26 -8.87 61.87 -22.33
N ASP A 27 -7.84 61.69 -21.51
CA ASP A 27 -6.42 61.94 -21.75
C ASP A 27 -5.58 61.75 -20.46
N SER A 28 -4.26 61.56 -20.64
CA SER A 28 -3.12 61.94 -19.76
C SER A 28 -2.85 61.32 -18.36
N ALA A 29 -1.87 60.40 -18.34
CA ALA A 29 -0.56 60.37 -17.65
C ALA A 29 -0.28 60.97 -16.22
N LYS A 30 0.53 60.18 -15.47
CA LYS A 30 1.59 60.48 -14.45
C LYS A 30 1.29 60.24 -12.95
N ASN A 31 2.11 59.31 -12.41
CA ASN A 31 2.71 59.18 -11.07
C ASN A 31 1.86 59.35 -9.79
N GLY A 32 1.79 58.29 -8.97
CA GLY A 32 1.35 58.34 -7.56
C GLY A 32 2.46 58.82 -6.61
N PRO A 33 2.50 58.36 -5.34
CA PRO A 33 1.40 58.21 -4.38
C PRO A 33 1.69 58.98 -3.07
N GLY A 34 0.67 59.27 -2.25
CA GLY A 34 0.88 59.75 -0.88
C GLY A 34 -0.40 60.19 -0.15
N PRO A 35 -0.63 59.76 1.10
CA PRO A 35 -1.57 60.39 2.03
C PRO A 35 -0.86 61.44 2.91
N HIS A 36 -1.54 62.54 3.19
CA HIS A 36 -1.09 63.61 4.10
C HIS A 36 -1.37 63.28 5.58
N GLY A 37 -0.45 63.67 6.47
CA GLY A 37 -0.70 63.80 7.90
C GLY A 37 0.54 63.84 8.82
N ASP A 38 1.33 64.92 8.73
CA ASP A 38 2.46 65.35 9.60
C ASP A 38 2.01 65.82 11.02
N PRO A 39 2.88 66.28 11.96
CA PRO A 39 4.34 66.08 12.17
C PRO A 39 4.83 65.90 13.65
N ALA A 40 6.00 65.24 13.81
CA ALA A 40 7.25 65.51 14.61
C ALA A 40 7.22 66.14 16.06
N PRO A 41 8.36 66.20 16.84
CA PRO A 41 9.75 65.77 16.55
C PRO A 41 10.63 65.14 17.69
N HIS A 42 11.74 64.52 17.24
CA HIS A 42 13.14 64.50 17.75
C HIS A 42 13.60 63.97 19.14
N LYS A 43 14.47 62.93 19.11
CA LYS A 43 15.92 62.88 19.50
C LYS A 43 16.32 61.41 19.77
N GLN A 44 17.07 60.69 18.93
CA GLN A 44 18.52 60.63 18.68
C GLN A 44 19.42 60.12 19.85
N GLU A 45 20.08 58.97 19.60
CA GLU A 45 21.35 58.42 20.17
C GLU A 45 21.39 58.10 21.69
N SER A 46 22.11 57.10 22.23
CA SER A 46 23.39 56.45 21.90
C SER A 46 23.58 55.11 22.67
N GLN A 47 24.73 54.48 22.47
CA GLN A 47 25.20 53.15 22.88
C GLN A 47 25.59 52.98 24.38
N SER A 48 25.64 51.69 24.76
CA SER A 48 26.62 50.98 25.63
C SER A 48 26.72 51.21 27.16
N ASP A 49 26.76 50.06 27.83
CA ASP A 49 27.58 49.63 28.96
C ASP A 49 27.22 49.92 30.43
N SER A 50 26.88 48.79 31.08
CA SER A 50 27.56 48.22 32.27
C SER A 50 26.94 48.38 33.67
N GLU A 51 27.11 47.26 34.39
CA GLU A 51 27.10 47.05 35.84
C GLU A 51 25.78 46.80 36.61
N GLY A 52 25.62 45.53 37.01
CA GLY A 52 25.65 45.21 38.44
C GLY A 52 24.32 44.84 39.10
N ARG A 53 24.12 43.54 39.35
CA ARG A 53 23.98 42.98 40.72
C ARG A 53 23.76 41.47 40.71
N ARG A 54 24.69 40.78 41.38
CA ARG A 54 24.58 39.41 41.89
C ARG A 54 23.54 39.35 43.01
N PHE A 55 22.79 38.25 43.12
CA PHE A 55 22.58 37.57 44.41
C PHE A 55 22.21 36.10 44.19
N ASP A 56 23.05 35.25 44.76
CA ASP A 56 22.94 33.80 44.87
C ASP A 56 22.01 33.42 46.04
N LYS A 57 21.28 32.31 45.91
CA LYS A 57 21.04 31.30 46.97
C LYS A 57 20.20 30.12 46.46
N SER A 58 20.88 29.00 46.23
CA SER A 58 20.29 27.64 46.35
C SER A 58 19.91 27.35 47.81
N PRO A 59 19.05 26.36 48.15
CA PRO A 59 19.57 25.00 48.31
C PRO A 59 18.58 23.81 48.15
N LYS A 60 19.19 22.61 48.15
CA LYS A 60 18.70 21.26 48.56
C LYS A 60 18.34 20.24 47.47
N LYS A 61 19.39 19.58 46.97
CA LYS A 61 19.38 18.19 46.49
C LYS A 61 19.32 17.22 47.69
N ARG A 62 18.43 16.23 47.64
CA ARG A 62 18.41 15.07 48.55
C ARG A 62 19.16 13.90 47.90
N ALA A 63 20.28 13.52 48.50
CA ALA A 63 20.99 12.27 48.22
C ALA A 63 20.41 11.13 49.07
N ARG A 64 20.28 9.93 48.50
CA ARG A 64 20.14 8.68 49.27
C ARG A 64 21.28 7.73 48.90
N ARG A 65 21.93 7.23 49.95
CA ARG A 65 23.21 6.52 49.96
C ARG A 65 22.98 5.00 49.90
N ARG A 66 23.95 4.34 49.26
CA ARG A 66 24.22 2.91 49.05
C ARG A 66 23.93 1.95 50.22
N ARG A 67 23.61 0.70 49.88
CA ARG A 67 24.11 -0.50 50.58
C ARG A 67 24.74 -1.49 49.58
N ARG A 68 25.94 -1.96 49.95
CA ARG A 68 26.79 -2.97 49.29
C ARG A 68 26.29 -4.38 49.65
N GLY A 69 26.38 -5.31 48.69
CA GLY A 69 26.50 -6.75 48.91
C GLY A 69 27.55 -7.30 47.94
N LYS A 70 28.56 -8.03 48.47
CA LYS A 70 29.70 -8.64 47.78
C LYS A 70 29.43 -10.12 47.50
N SER A 71 30.13 -10.66 46.49
CA SER A 71 30.55 -12.07 46.23
C SER A 71 30.07 -12.55 44.85
N LYS A 72 30.83 -13.29 44.02
CA LYS A 72 32.24 -13.74 43.97
C LYS A 72 32.51 -14.11 42.49
N GLN A 73 33.75 -13.90 42.04
CA GLN A 73 34.26 -14.23 40.70
C GLN A 73 34.30 -15.74 40.44
N ILE A 74 34.07 -16.14 39.18
CA ILE A 74 34.78 -17.24 38.52
C ILE A 74 35.15 -16.76 37.11
N THR A 75 36.44 -16.80 36.80
CA THR A 75 37.07 -16.56 35.50
C THR A 75 37.68 -17.86 35.00
N VAL A 76 37.55 -18.16 33.70
CA VAL A 76 38.38 -19.13 32.97
C VAL A 76 38.68 -18.52 31.58
N PRO A 77 39.92 -18.60 31.06
CA PRO A 77 40.43 -17.66 30.06
C PRO A 77 40.21 -18.11 28.60
N ALA A 78 40.30 -17.13 27.69
CA ALA A 78 40.43 -17.33 26.25
C ALA A 78 41.91 -17.24 25.85
N GLU A 79 42.41 -18.27 25.17
CA GLU A 79 43.66 -18.21 24.42
C GLU A 79 43.38 -17.84 22.96
N GLN A 80 44.15 -16.87 22.47
CA GLN A 80 44.40 -16.61 21.05
C GLN A 80 45.37 -17.67 20.53
N VAL A 81 45.32 -18.00 19.23
CA VAL A 81 46.51 -18.09 18.34
C VAL A 81 46.10 -18.39 16.89
N LEU A 82 46.49 -17.44 16.02
CA LEU A 82 47.04 -17.50 14.65
C LEU A 82 46.25 -18.06 13.45
N ALA A 83 46.28 -17.22 12.41
CA ALA A 83 45.98 -17.47 11.01
C ALA A 83 47.02 -18.34 10.31
N ALA A 84 46.60 -19.06 9.25
CA ALA A 84 47.33 -19.22 7.98
C ALA A 84 46.52 -20.04 6.95
N THR A 85 46.19 -19.45 5.81
CA THR A 85 46.18 -20.10 4.48
C THR A 85 47.63 -20.27 4.00
N PRO A 86 48.00 -21.25 3.13
CA PRO A 86 47.55 -21.28 1.71
C PRO A 86 47.54 -22.64 0.96
N ALA A 87 47.09 -22.54 -0.31
CA ALA A 87 47.57 -23.23 -1.53
C ALA A 87 46.87 -24.51 -2.07
N VAL A 88 46.10 -24.28 -3.15
CA VAL A 88 46.19 -24.85 -4.52
C VAL A 88 46.79 -26.24 -4.74
N ALA A 89 46.02 -27.14 -5.38
CA ALA A 89 46.48 -27.95 -6.52
C ALA A 89 45.29 -28.53 -7.32
N ALA A 90 45.37 -28.41 -8.63
CA ALA A 90 44.49 -28.98 -9.64
C ALA A 90 45.11 -30.26 -10.25
N ALA A 91 44.27 -31.23 -10.62
CA ALA A 91 44.44 -32.23 -11.69
C ALA A 91 43.13 -33.04 -11.76
N ALA A 92 42.30 -32.94 -12.80
CA ALA A 92 42.45 -33.54 -14.13
C ALA A 92 42.25 -35.07 -14.15
N ASP A 93 41.04 -35.43 -14.61
CA ASP A 93 40.73 -36.37 -15.68
C ASP A 93 40.49 -37.88 -15.44
N ALA A 94 39.63 -38.38 -16.33
CA ALA A 94 39.41 -39.77 -16.76
C ALA A 94 38.49 -40.70 -15.94
N SER A 95 37.25 -40.79 -16.44
CA SER A 95 36.57 -42.02 -16.91
C SER A 95 36.73 -43.33 -16.11
N ASN A 96 35.61 -43.84 -15.58
CA ASN A 96 35.09 -45.14 -16.01
C ASN A 96 33.68 -45.43 -15.45
N ALA A 97 32.78 -45.80 -16.33
CA ALA A 97 31.54 -46.48 -16.00
C ALA A 97 31.81 -47.89 -15.45
N PRO A 98 30.85 -48.49 -14.74
CA PRO A 98 30.26 -49.68 -15.34
C PRO A 98 28.72 -49.73 -15.26
N GLN A 99 28.14 -50.21 -16.36
CA GLN A 99 26.80 -50.74 -16.46
C GLN A 99 26.61 -51.93 -15.49
N ARG A 100 25.40 -52.08 -14.92
CA ARG A 100 24.55 -53.28 -15.12
C ARG A 100 23.21 -53.23 -14.38
N THR A 101 22.17 -53.57 -15.15
CA THR A 101 20.93 -54.30 -14.79
C THR A 101 20.01 -53.68 -13.73
N GLY A 102 18.78 -53.24 -14.02
CA GLY A 102 17.77 -53.94 -14.81
C GLY A 102 16.73 -54.57 -13.88
N LYS A 103 15.74 -53.79 -13.39
CA LYS A 103 14.47 -54.32 -12.87
C LYS A 103 13.30 -53.39 -13.22
N LYS A 104 12.52 -53.87 -14.19
CA LYS A 104 11.21 -53.36 -14.62
C LYS A 104 10.24 -53.36 -13.42
N ARG A 105 9.65 -52.21 -13.07
CA ARG A 105 8.41 -52.14 -12.27
C ARG A 105 7.28 -51.68 -13.17
N ARG A 106 6.27 -52.54 -13.31
CA ARG A 106 5.01 -52.31 -14.05
C ARG A 106 4.17 -51.23 -13.36
N PRO A 107 3.39 -50.44 -14.11
CA PRO A 107 2.45 -49.47 -13.54
C PRO A 107 1.16 -50.17 -13.08
N ASN A 108 0.67 -49.79 -11.90
CA ASN A 108 -0.54 -50.34 -11.31
C ASN A 108 -1.78 -49.69 -11.94
N ARG A 109 -2.64 -50.53 -12.50
CA ARG A 109 -3.83 -50.18 -13.29
C ARG A 109 -5.05 -50.16 -12.36
N PHE A 110 -5.47 -48.98 -11.90
CA PHE A 110 -6.78 -48.86 -11.23
C PHE A 110 -7.89 -48.79 -12.28
N ARG A 111 -8.69 -49.86 -12.33
CA ARG A 111 -9.89 -50.02 -13.15
C ARG A 111 -11.00 -49.12 -12.60
N ARG A 112 -11.49 -48.20 -13.45
CA ARG A 112 -12.86 -47.68 -13.42
C ARG A 112 -13.85 -48.84 -13.63
N ARG A 113 -14.90 -48.91 -12.80
CA ARG A 113 -16.15 -49.60 -13.11
C ARG A 113 -17.23 -48.54 -13.34
N GLY A 114 -17.66 -48.38 -14.58
CA GLY A 114 -18.96 -47.81 -14.90
C GLY A 114 -20.00 -48.93 -15.02
N ARG A 115 -21.25 -48.62 -14.69
CA ARG A 115 -22.42 -49.36 -15.15
C ARG A 115 -23.50 -48.33 -15.52
N SER A 116 -23.99 -48.44 -16.74
CA SER A 116 -24.98 -47.59 -17.42
C SER A 116 -26.35 -48.29 -17.56
N GLY A 117 -27.42 -47.52 -17.80
CA GLY A 117 -28.75 -47.92 -18.30
C GLY A 117 -29.80 -48.06 -17.19
N VAL A 118 -30.99 -47.42 -17.23
CA VAL A 118 -31.95 -47.30 -18.34
C VAL A 118 -32.84 -46.01 -18.22
N LYS A 119 -33.26 -45.45 -19.37
CA LYS A 119 -34.20 -44.30 -19.64
C LYS A 119 -35.65 -44.81 -19.91
N PRO A 120 -36.65 -44.01 -20.36
CA PRO A 120 -37.22 -42.72 -19.92
C PRO A 120 -38.78 -42.78 -19.84
N ALA A 121 -39.46 -41.69 -19.47
CA ALA A 121 -40.86 -41.46 -19.89
C ALA A 121 -41.19 -39.97 -19.97
N ASP A 122 -41.54 -39.51 -21.17
CA ASP A 122 -42.34 -38.30 -21.44
C ASP A 122 -43.82 -38.63 -21.24
N VAL A 123 -44.64 -37.68 -20.76
CA VAL A 123 -45.99 -37.29 -21.27
C VAL A 123 -46.49 -36.09 -20.43
N ALA A 124 -46.93 -35.03 -21.10
CA ALA A 124 -47.82 -33.97 -20.59
C ALA A 124 -49.22 -34.12 -21.26
N PRO A 125 -50.26 -33.33 -20.96
CA PRO A 125 -50.76 -32.79 -19.68
C PRO A 125 -52.28 -33.09 -19.48
N ALA A 126 -52.83 -32.90 -18.28
CA ALA A 126 -54.27 -32.68 -18.10
C ALA A 126 -54.60 -31.85 -16.85
N VAL A 127 -55.57 -30.97 -17.02
CA VAL A 127 -56.00 -29.87 -16.15
C VAL A 127 -56.95 -30.38 -15.06
N SER A 128 -56.84 -29.88 -13.83
CA SER A 128 -57.95 -29.87 -12.87
C SER A 128 -57.82 -28.71 -11.89
N ALA A 129 -58.97 -28.13 -11.57
CA ALA A 129 -59.20 -26.81 -11.01
C ALA A 129 -58.83 -26.63 -9.52
N LEU A 130 -58.65 -25.35 -9.18
CA LEU A 130 -58.41 -24.76 -7.86
C LEU A 130 -59.47 -25.13 -6.81
N PRO A 131 -59.09 -25.04 -5.52
CA PRO A 131 -59.90 -24.29 -4.58
C PRO A 131 -59.14 -23.10 -3.99
N SER A 132 -59.84 -21.98 -4.02
CA SER A 132 -59.60 -20.71 -3.35
C SER A 132 -59.26 -20.85 -1.86
N GLY A 133 -58.16 -20.22 -1.43
CA GLY A 133 -57.80 -20.07 -0.02
C GLY A 133 -56.77 -18.97 0.20
N SER A 134 -57.24 -17.81 0.68
CA SER A 134 -56.53 -16.71 1.38
C SER A 134 -55.07 -16.40 0.98
N LEU A 135 -54.88 -15.24 0.34
CA LEU A 135 -53.59 -14.56 0.19
C LEU A 135 -52.96 -14.29 1.57
N GLN A 136 -51.91 -15.03 1.93
CA GLN A 136 -50.96 -14.59 2.95
C GLN A 136 -49.95 -13.65 2.29
N PRO A 137 -49.58 -12.53 2.94
CA PRO A 137 -48.55 -11.64 2.43
C PRO A 137 -47.20 -12.39 2.34
N PRO A 138 -46.28 -11.96 1.45
CA PRO A 138 -45.00 -12.63 1.27
C PRO A 138 -44.25 -12.71 2.60
N ARG A 139 -43.80 -13.91 2.98
CA ARG A 139 -42.89 -14.10 4.12
C ARG A 139 -41.63 -13.27 3.86
N GLU A 140 -41.47 -12.19 4.61
CA GLU A 140 -40.21 -11.46 4.69
C GLU A 140 -39.10 -12.44 5.09
N MET A 141 -38.06 -12.48 4.26
CA MET A 141 -36.80 -13.12 4.63
C MET A 141 -36.31 -12.49 5.94
N PRO A 142 -35.80 -13.26 6.92
CA PRO A 142 -35.37 -12.68 8.18
C PRO A 142 -34.24 -11.69 7.91
N ARG A 143 -34.51 -10.40 8.06
CA ARG A 143 -33.45 -9.39 8.18
C ARG A 143 -32.57 -9.84 9.34
N HIS A 144 -31.29 -10.08 9.07
CA HIS A 144 -30.33 -10.39 10.12
C HIS A 144 -30.36 -9.25 11.13
N GLU A 145 -30.81 -9.52 12.36
CA GLU A 145 -30.71 -8.55 13.44
C GLU A 145 -29.24 -8.12 13.58
N PRO A 146 -28.93 -6.82 13.52
CA PRO A 146 -27.56 -6.35 13.63
C PRO A 146 -27.03 -6.73 15.01
N LYS A 147 -26.09 -7.69 15.07
CA LYS A 147 -25.42 -8.18 16.28
C LYS A 147 -24.61 -7.11 17.05
N TYR A 148 -24.67 -5.83 16.64
CA TYR A 148 -23.86 -4.73 17.15
C TYR A 148 -24.70 -3.50 17.53
N ILE A 149 -25.89 -3.70 18.11
CA ILE A 149 -26.72 -2.62 18.66
C ILE A 149 -25.86 -1.79 19.64
N GLY A 150 -25.53 -0.55 19.26
CA GLY A 150 -24.84 0.43 20.10
C GLY A 150 -23.36 0.69 19.82
N ALA A 151 -22.71 0.00 18.87
CA ALA A 151 -21.31 0.24 18.53
C ALA A 151 -21.17 0.99 17.19
N SER A 152 -20.67 2.23 17.21
CA SER A 152 -20.46 3.00 15.97
C SER A 152 -19.55 2.25 14.99
N LEU A 153 -20.07 1.97 13.80
CA LEU A 153 -19.34 1.31 12.71
C LEU A 153 -18.75 2.35 11.75
N TYR A 154 -17.57 2.06 11.25
CA TYR A 154 -16.87 2.87 10.26
C TYR A 154 -16.48 1.98 9.08
N ALA A 155 -16.48 2.55 7.89
CA ALA A 155 -16.08 1.83 6.68
C ALA A 155 -14.96 2.54 5.90
N ALA A 156 -14.09 1.74 5.32
CA ALA A 156 -13.05 2.19 4.39
C ALA A 156 -13.10 1.31 3.14
N LEU A 157 -13.29 1.92 1.98
CA LEU A 157 -13.23 1.27 0.69
C LEU A 157 -12.07 1.82 -0.11
N ASP A 158 -11.21 0.94 -0.63
CA ASP A 158 -10.17 1.30 -1.59
C ASP A 158 -10.41 0.59 -2.93
N LEU A 159 -10.42 1.39 -4.00
CA LEU A 159 -10.36 0.93 -5.38
C LEU A 159 -8.99 1.25 -5.96
N GLY A 160 -8.10 0.26 -5.90
CA GLY A 160 -6.75 0.35 -6.46
C GLY A 160 -6.63 -0.21 -7.87
N THR A 161 -5.41 -0.16 -8.40
CA THR A 161 -5.07 -0.67 -9.74
C THR A 161 -5.34 -2.17 -9.89
N ASN A 162 -5.08 -2.97 -8.86
CA ASN A 162 -5.24 -4.43 -8.92
C ASN A 162 -6.49 -4.94 -8.18
N ASN A 163 -6.81 -4.33 -7.04
CA ASN A 163 -7.77 -4.88 -6.08
C ASN A 163 -8.80 -3.83 -5.69
N CYS A 164 -10.05 -4.26 -5.51
CA CYS A 164 -11.09 -3.51 -4.81
C CYS A 164 -11.29 -4.15 -3.44
N ARG A 165 -11.28 -3.36 -2.37
CA ARG A 165 -11.45 -3.88 -1.01
C ARG A 165 -12.31 -2.95 -0.16
N LEU A 166 -13.00 -3.55 0.81
CA LEU A 166 -13.81 -2.88 1.81
C LEU A 166 -13.46 -3.44 3.19
N LEU A 167 -13.42 -2.57 4.18
CA LEU A 167 -13.30 -2.93 5.59
C LEU A 167 -14.36 -2.17 6.39
N VAL A 168 -15.19 -2.89 7.13
CA VAL A 168 -16.14 -2.34 8.11
C VAL A 168 -15.65 -2.73 9.50
N ALA A 169 -15.53 -1.75 10.40
CA ALA A 169 -14.93 -1.97 11.70
C ALA A 169 -15.61 -1.16 12.82
N SER A 170 -15.51 -1.68 14.04
CA SER A 170 -15.92 -0.99 15.25
C SER A 170 -14.71 -0.63 16.11
N PRO A 171 -14.59 0.62 16.62
CA PRO A 171 -13.53 1.00 17.55
C PRO A 171 -13.58 0.14 18.82
N THR A 172 -12.42 -0.17 19.39
CA THR A 172 -12.30 -0.90 20.65
C THR A 172 -11.51 -0.08 21.68
N ARG A 173 -10.27 -0.45 21.98
CA ARG A 173 -9.34 0.31 22.82
C ARG A 173 -8.73 1.48 22.03
N PRO A 174 -8.14 2.49 22.70
CA PRO A 174 -7.47 3.59 22.01
C PRO A 174 -6.50 3.11 20.92
N GLY A 175 -6.71 3.59 19.69
CA GLY A 175 -5.91 3.22 18.52
C GLY A 175 -6.18 1.81 17.96
N GLN A 176 -7.20 1.10 18.46
CA GLN A 176 -7.56 -0.25 18.00
C GLN A 176 -9.02 -0.33 17.57
N PHE A 177 -9.30 -1.25 16.66
CA PHE A 177 -10.64 -1.59 16.20
C PHE A 177 -10.76 -3.08 15.92
N ARG A 178 -12.00 -3.56 15.86
CA ARG A 178 -12.35 -4.91 15.47
C ARG A 178 -12.99 -4.86 14.09
N VAL A 179 -12.50 -5.69 13.18
CA VAL A 179 -13.14 -5.89 11.88
C VAL A 179 -14.47 -6.62 12.08
N VAL A 180 -15.53 -6.04 11.53
CA VAL A 180 -16.90 -6.57 11.56
C VAL A 180 -17.23 -7.24 10.25
N ASP A 181 -16.84 -6.64 9.14
CA ASP A 181 -16.98 -7.20 7.80
C ASP A 181 -15.81 -6.77 6.93
N ALA A 182 -15.47 -7.59 5.94
CA ALA A 182 -14.43 -7.31 4.97
C ALA A 182 -14.82 -7.88 3.61
N PHE A 183 -14.32 -7.24 2.56
CA PHE A 183 -14.41 -7.73 1.19
C PHE A 183 -13.10 -7.42 0.47
N SER A 184 -12.68 -8.33 -0.41
CA SER A 184 -11.52 -8.16 -1.26
C SER A 184 -11.76 -8.93 -2.55
N ARG A 185 -11.59 -8.24 -3.69
CA ARG A 185 -11.67 -8.87 -5.00
C ARG A 185 -10.62 -8.29 -5.94
N ILE A 186 -9.93 -9.16 -6.66
CA ILE A 186 -9.01 -8.77 -7.71
C ILE A 186 -9.87 -8.33 -8.90
N VAL A 187 -9.67 -7.08 -9.33
CA VAL A 187 -10.43 -6.46 -10.42
C VAL A 187 -9.53 -6.10 -11.60
N ARG A 188 -8.21 -5.96 -11.38
CA ARG A 188 -7.21 -5.53 -12.39
C ARG A 188 -7.70 -4.30 -13.16
N LEU A 189 -8.09 -3.26 -12.43
CA LEU A 189 -8.64 -2.02 -12.99
C LEU A 189 -7.66 -1.34 -13.96
N GLY A 190 -6.36 -1.37 -13.63
CA GLY A 190 -5.32 -0.76 -14.44
C GLY A 190 -4.72 -1.65 -15.53
N GLU A 191 -5.32 -2.79 -15.86
CA GLU A 191 -4.81 -3.63 -16.95
C GLU A 191 -4.81 -2.87 -18.28
N GLY A 192 -3.68 -2.86 -18.98
CA GLY A 192 -3.50 -2.15 -20.24
C GLY A 192 -3.51 -0.62 -20.14
N LEU A 193 -3.61 -0.05 -18.94
CA LEU A 193 -3.66 1.40 -18.73
C LEU A 193 -2.35 2.07 -19.17
N GLY A 194 -1.21 1.46 -18.87
CA GLY A 194 0.10 2.01 -19.24
C GLY A 194 0.29 2.16 -20.76
N ALA A 195 -0.30 1.26 -21.54
CA ALA A 195 -0.20 1.28 -23.00
C ALA A 195 -1.26 2.17 -23.67
N THR A 196 -2.46 2.27 -23.08
CA THR A 196 -3.62 2.92 -23.72
C THR A 196 -3.97 4.29 -23.16
N GLY A 197 -3.49 4.63 -21.97
CA GLY A 197 -3.90 5.83 -21.23
C GLY A 197 -5.33 5.78 -20.68
N ARG A 198 -6.07 4.68 -20.89
CA ARG A 198 -7.51 4.57 -20.58
C ARG A 198 -7.83 3.27 -19.83
N LEU A 199 -8.85 3.33 -18.97
CA LEU A 199 -9.43 2.14 -18.34
C LEU A 199 -10.23 1.34 -19.38
N SER A 200 -9.98 0.03 -19.46
CA SER A 200 -10.72 -0.85 -20.37
C SER A 200 -12.17 -1.06 -19.91
N ALA A 201 -13.09 -1.22 -20.85
CA ALA A 201 -14.50 -1.48 -20.53
C ALA A 201 -14.69 -2.74 -19.67
N ASN A 202 -13.91 -3.79 -19.95
CA ASN A 202 -13.94 -5.03 -19.17
C ASN A 202 -13.48 -4.82 -17.72
N ALA A 203 -12.38 -4.09 -17.52
CA ALA A 203 -11.87 -3.77 -16.20
C ALA A 203 -12.85 -2.91 -15.39
N MET A 204 -13.44 -1.89 -16.02
CA MET A 204 -14.48 -1.05 -15.41
C MET A 204 -15.71 -1.88 -14.99
N ASN A 205 -16.19 -2.79 -15.85
CA ASN A 205 -17.33 -3.65 -15.53
C ASN A 205 -17.03 -4.57 -14.33
N ARG A 206 -15.85 -5.22 -14.29
CA ARG A 206 -15.45 -6.06 -13.15
C ARG A 206 -15.34 -5.27 -11.85
N ALA A 207 -14.87 -4.02 -11.93
CA ALA A 207 -14.77 -3.13 -10.78
C ALA A 207 -16.16 -2.70 -10.28
N ILE A 208 -17.07 -2.31 -11.16
CA ILE A 208 -18.46 -1.96 -10.81
C ILE A 208 -19.16 -3.13 -10.13
N GLU A 209 -19.04 -4.34 -10.66
CA GLU A 209 -19.61 -5.53 -10.01
C GLU A 209 -19.01 -5.80 -8.62
N ALA A 210 -17.81 -5.29 -8.32
CA ALA A 210 -17.18 -5.48 -7.01
C ALA A 210 -17.73 -4.45 -6.04
N LEU A 211 -17.90 -3.24 -6.54
CA LEU A 211 -18.47 -2.10 -5.85
C LEU A 211 -19.95 -2.31 -5.51
N LYS A 212 -20.73 -3.02 -6.35
CA LYS A 212 -22.10 -3.46 -6.02
C LYS A 212 -22.12 -4.34 -4.76
N ILE A 213 -21.20 -5.30 -4.65
CA ILE A 213 -21.07 -6.12 -3.42
C ILE A 213 -20.65 -5.26 -2.23
N CYS A 214 -19.75 -4.30 -2.43
CA CYS A 214 -19.38 -3.35 -1.37
C CYS A 214 -20.57 -2.50 -0.91
N ARG A 215 -21.40 -2.01 -1.85
CA ARG A 215 -22.64 -1.28 -1.55
C ARG A 215 -23.55 -2.15 -0.70
N ASP A 216 -23.88 -3.37 -1.13
CA ASP A 216 -24.74 -4.29 -0.37
C ASP A 216 -24.23 -4.52 1.06
N LYS A 217 -22.90 -4.68 1.23
CA LYS A 217 -22.29 -4.78 2.56
C LYS A 217 -22.52 -3.52 3.38
N LEU A 218 -22.34 -2.34 2.79
CA LEU A 218 -22.60 -1.07 3.47
C LEU A 218 -24.07 -0.90 3.86
N ASP A 219 -25.06 -1.31 3.06
CA ASP A 219 -26.50 -1.27 3.44
C ASP A 219 -26.81 -2.18 4.62
N ASN A 220 -26.15 -3.33 4.68
CA ASN A 220 -26.37 -4.33 5.71
C ASN A 220 -25.77 -3.95 7.08
N HIS A 221 -25.03 -2.84 7.15
CA HIS A 221 -24.42 -2.34 8.38
C HIS A 221 -24.85 -0.89 8.65
N ASP A 222 -25.14 -0.55 9.91
CA ASP A 222 -25.38 0.84 10.32
C ASP A 222 -24.05 1.62 10.41
N VAL A 223 -23.46 1.90 9.25
CA VAL A 223 -22.17 2.59 9.12
C VAL A 223 -22.35 4.07 9.43
N ARG A 224 -21.77 4.52 10.54
CA ARG A 224 -21.80 5.92 10.98
C ARG A 224 -21.02 6.84 10.04
N LYS A 225 -19.84 6.42 9.62
CA LYS A 225 -18.96 7.18 8.71
C LYS A 225 -18.23 6.22 7.78
N ALA A 226 -18.23 6.55 6.49
CA ALA A 226 -17.46 5.84 5.48
C ALA A 226 -16.55 6.82 4.74
N ARG A 227 -15.44 6.31 4.22
CA ARG A 227 -14.63 7.01 3.22
C ARG A 227 -14.28 6.02 2.11
N LEU A 228 -14.62 6.37 0.88
CA LEU A 228 -14.50 5.53 -0.29
C LEU A 228 -13.53 6.23 -1.25
N ILE A 229 -12.43 5.57 -1.58
CA ILE A 229 -11.35 6.19 -2.35
C ILE A 229 -11.01 5.37 -3.60
N ALA A 230 -10.52 6.06 -4.62
CA ALA A 230 -9.84 5.48 -5.76
C ALA A 230 -8.39 6.01 -5.83
N THR A 231 -7.46 5.18 -6.33
CA THR A 231 -6.02 5.51 -6.35
C THR A 231 -5.44 5.60 -7.76
N GLU A 232 -4.20 5.11 -7.97
CA GLU A 232 -3.37 5.40 -9.14
C GLU A 232 -4.07 5.11 -10.48
N ALA A 233 -4.81 4.00 -10.63
CA ALA A 233 -5.46 3.69 -11.91
C ALA A 233 -6.49 4.76 -12.33
N CYS A 234 -7.38 5.19 -11.43
CA CYS A 234 -8.35 6.23 -11.75
C CYS A 234 -7.69 7.60 -11.90
N ARG A 235 -6.62 7.86 -11.14
CA ARG A 235 -5.86 9.12 -11.19
C ARG A 235 -5.11 9.28 -12.51
N GLN A 236 -4.57 8.19 -13.06
CA GLN A 236 -3.77 8.18 -14.29
C GLN A 236 -4.63 8.15 -15.55
N ALA A 237 -5.79 7.49 -15.53
CA ALA A 237 -6.60 7.29 -16.70
C ALA A 237 -7.32 8.56 -17.17
N GLU A 238 -7.29 8.81 -18.48
CA GLU A 238 -8.03 9.91 -19.10
C GLU A 238 -9.55 9.84 -18.84
N ASN A 239 -10.10 8.62 -18.82
CA ASN A 239 -11.51 8.35 -18.54
C ASN A 239 -11.77 7.99 -17.07
N GLY A 240 -10.85 8.32 -16.15
CA GLY A 240 -11.01 8.04 -14.72
C GLY A 240 -12.24 8.74 -14.11
N ALA A 241 -12.45 10.02 -14.45
CA ALA A 241 -13.60 10.78 -13.96
C ALA A 241 -14.94 10.25 -14.50
N GLU A 242 -14.98 9.89 -15.79
CA GLU A 242 -16.14 9.26 -16.43
C GLU A 242 -16.50 7.93 -15.74
N PHE A 243 -15.48 7.11 -15.47
CA PHE A 243 -15.66 5.86 -14.75
C PHE A 243 -16.24 6.07 -13.34
N LEU A 244 -15.78 7.08 -12.60
CA LEU A 244 -16.32 7.36 -11.26
C LEU A 244 -17.76 7.90 -11.30
N ALA A 245 -18.13 8.68 -12.32
CA ALA A 245 -19.52 9.07 -12.53
C ALA A 245 -20.41 7.83 -12.75
N ARG A 246 -19.96 6.91 -13.61
CA ARG A 246 -20.63 5.63 -13.84
C ARG A 246 -20.73 4.77 -12.57
N VAL A 247 -19.70 4.73 -11.73
CA VAL A 247 -19.74 4.04 -10.43
C VAL A 247 -20.83 4.62 -9.54
N LYS A 248 -20.94 5.95 -9.46
CA LYS A 248 -21.99 6.62 -8.68
C LYS A 248 -23.38 6.28 -9.21
N ASP A 249 -23.57 6.31 -10.52
CA ASP A 249 -24.86 6.02 -11.15
C ASP A 249 -25.30 4.55 -10.96
N GLU A 250 -24.37 3.60 -11.09
CA GLU A 250 -24.71 2.16 -11.04
C GLU A 250 -24.72 1.57 -9.62
N THR A 251 -24.05 2.20 -8.66
CA THR A 251 -23.87 1.63 -7.30
C THR A 251 -24.31 2.56 -6.18
N GLY A 252 -24.52 3.85 -6.47
CA GLY A 252 -24.76 4.88 -5.45
C GLY A 252 -23.53 5.19 -4.58
N LEU A 253 -22.35 4.63 -4.88
CA LEU A 253 -21.11 4.90 -4.15
C LEU A 253 -20.39 6.10 -4.77
N GLU A 254 -20.14 7.12 -3.95
CA GLU A 254 -19.34 8.29 -4.35
C GLU A 254 -17.90 8.11 -3.88
N LEU A 255 -17.00 7.80 -4.83
CA LEU A 255 -15.57 7.62 -4.58
C LEU A 255 -14.81 8.92 -4.88
N GLU A 256 -13.84 9.25 -4.05
CA GLU A 256 -12.90 10.35 -4.32
C GLU A 256 -11.55 9.81 -4.84
N ILE A 257 -10.95 10.47 -5.84
CA ILE A 257 -9.57 10.20 -6.22
C ILE A 257 -8.66 10.91 -5.23
N ILE A 258 -7.89 10.15 -4.44
CA ILE A 258 -6.92 10.75 -3.52
C ILE A 258 -5.60 11.03 -4.23
N ASN A 259 -4.86 12.02 -3.74
CA ASN A 259 -3.49 12.29 -4.21
C ASN A 259 -2.48 11.34 -3.55
N ARG A 260 -1.30 11.22 -4.17
CA ARG A 260 -0.20 10.34 -3.73
C ARG A 260 0.28 10.62 -2.31
N GLN A 261 0.32 11.90 -1.91
CA GLN A 261 0.68 12.29 -0.55
C GLN A 261 -0.30 11.72 0.49
N THR A 262 -1.60 11.81 0.20
CA THR A 262 -2.65 11.27 1.07
C THR A 262 -2.56 9.76 1.16
N GLU A 263 -2.28 9.09 0.03
CA GLU A 263 -2.08 7.64 -0.04
C GLU A 263 -0.93 7.19 0.86
N ALA A 264 0.25 7.79 0.70
CA ALA A 264 1.42 7.51 1.55
C ALA A 264 1.13 7.77 3.04
N ARG A 265 0.48 8.90 3.37
CA ARG A 265 0.15 9.27 4.74
C ARG A 265 -0.84 8.29 5.40
N LEU A 266 -1.81 7.80 4.64
CA LEU A 266 -2.78 6.81 5.13
C LEU A 266 -2.13 5.43 5.29
N ALA A 267 -1.25 5.00 4.38
CA ALA A 267 -0.47 3.77 4.53
C ALA A 267 0.34 3.78 5.84
N VAL A 268 1.03 4.90 6.12
CA VAL A 268 1.74 5.10 7.39
C VAL A 268 0.80 5.05 8.59
N SER A 269 -0.36 5.72 8.50
CA SER A 269 -1.34 5.73 9.59
C SER A 269 -1.91 4.34 9.91
N GLY A 270 -2.10 3.49 8.89
CA GLY A 270 -2.58 2.12 9.06
C GLY A 270 -1.57 1.18 9.74
N CYS A 271 -0.28 1.50 9.64
CA CYS A 271 0.80 0.68 10.18
C CYS A 271 1.29 1.15 11.57
N GLY A 272 0.76 2.26 12.10
CA GLY A 272 1.26 2.91 13.32
C GLY A 272 1.43 1.98 14.52
N THR A 273 0.55 0.99 14.70
CA THR A 273 0.60 0.03 15.81
C THR A 273 1.70 -1.03 15.70
N LEU A 274 2.37 -1.12 14.54
CA LEU A 274 3.46 -2.06 14.31
C LEU A 274 4.84 -1.45 14.56
N VAL A 275 4.91 -0.14 14.85
CA VAL A 275 6.14 0.56 15.23
C VAL A 275 6.31 0.46 16.75
N GLU A 276 7.36 -0.24 17.17
CA GLU A 276 7.68 -0.51 18.58
C GLU A 276 8.32 0.71 19.25
N ARG A 277 8.31 0.76 20.59
CA ARG A 277 8.79 1.93 21.35
C ARG A 277 10.29 2.16 21.22
N GLU A 278 11.02 1.10 20.95
CA GLU A 278 12.46 1.06 20.81
C GLU A 278 12.90 1.43 19.38
N THR A 279 11.96 1.57 18.43
CA THR A 279 12.26 1.85 17.01
C THR A 279 12.84 3.24 16.84
N ASP A 280 14.02 3.40 16.25
CA ASP A 280 14.58 4.75 15.99
C ASP A 280 14.05 5.34 14.67
N ALA A 281 14.00 4.51 13.63
CA ALA A 281 13.57 4.92 12.30
C ALA A 281 12.97 3.76 11.52
N VAL A 282 12.11 4.08 10.55
CA VAL A 282 11.47 3.11 9.65
C VAL A 282 11.47 3.65 8.23
N VAL A 283 11.77 2.79 7.26
CA VAL A 283 11.30 2.99 5.89
C VAL A 283 10.05 2.16 5.71
N LEU A 284 8.92 2.87 5.58
CA LEU A 284 7.64 2.24 5.29
C LEU A 284 7.41 2.27 3.79
N PHE A 285 6.93 1.17 3.23
CA PHE A 285 6.53 1.12 1.84
C PHE A 285 5.23 0.34 1.60
N ASP A 286 4.42 0.82 0.67
CA ASP A 286 3.22 0.16 0.16
C ASP A 286 3.44 -0.17 -1.32
N ILE A 287 3.57 -1.47 -1.63
CA ILE A 287 3.73 -1.92 -3.02
C ILE A 287 2.34 -2.17 -3.61
N GLY A 288 1.84 -1.18 -4.34
CA GLY A 288 0.56 -1.21 -5.01
C GLY A 288 0.61 -1.90 -6.37
N GLY A 289 -0.52 -1.84 -7.08
CA GLY A 289 -0.61 -2.34 -8.45
C GLY A 289 0.01 -1.40 -9.48
N GLY A 290 -0.28 -0.10 -9.37
CA GLY A 290 0.19 0.91 -10.33
C GLY A 290 1.30 1.82 -9.80
N SER A 291 1.33 2.04 -8.49
CA SER A 291 2.33 2.85 -7.80
C SER A 291 2.91 2.11 -6.60
N SER A 292 4.01 2.65 -6.06
CA SER A 292 4.58 2.22 -4.79
C SER A 292 4.91 3.45 -3.94
N GLU A 293 4.29 3.56 -2.78
CA GLU A 293 4.52 4.66 -1.85
C GLU A 293 5.66 4.31 -0.88
N ILE A 294 6.53 5.27 -0.61
CA ILE A 294 7.65 5.12 0.32
C ILE A 294 7.67 6.32 1.25
N ALA A 295 7.77 6.07 2.56
CA ALA A 295 7.85 7.08 3.59
C ALA A 295 9.06 6.81 4.51
N LEU A 296 9.89 7.83 4.69
CA LEU A 296 10.97 7.84 5.67
C LEU A 296 10.42 8.40 6.97
N ILE A 297 10.54 7.63 8.05
CA ILE A 297 9.95 7.95 9.34
C ILE A 297 11.06 7.98 10.39
N ASP A 298 11.25 9.13 11.03
CA ASP A 298 12.16 9.29 12.15
C ASP A 298 11.37 9.52 13.44
N VAL A 299 11.56 8.62 14.38
CA VAL A 299 10.87 8.60 15.67
C VAL A 299 11.85 8.53 16.84
N SER A 300 13.14 8.82 16.58
CA SER A 300 14.24 8.73 17.53
C SER A 300 14.14 9.82 18.62
N GLU A 301 13.82 11.06 18.24
CA GLU A 301 13.78 12.20 19.16
C GLU A 301 12.39 12.50 19.71
N ARG A 302 11.35 12.29 18.90
CA ARG A 302 9.97 12.65 19.24
C ARG A 302 9.03 11.49 18.98
N ARG A 303 8.09 11.27 19.91
CA ARG A 303 6.99 10.31 19.75
C ARG A 303 5.66 11.04 19.72
N SER A 304 4.78 10.57 18.85
CA SER A 304 3.39 11.01 18.71
C SER A 304 2.54 9.76 18.52
N PRO A 305 1.30 9.72 19.05
CA PRO A 305 0.34 8.66 18.74
C PRO A 305 0.03 8.54 17.24
N ARG A 306 0.32 9.56 16.44
CA ARG A 306 0.10 9.58 14.99
C ARG A 306 1.44 9.44 14.28
N LEU A 307 1.73 8.22 13.80
CA LEU A 307 2.99 7.93 13.12
C LEU A 307 3.23 8.82 11.90
N ALA A 308 2.16 9.20 11.19
CA ALA A 308 2.21 10.11 10.05
C ALA A 308 2.79 11.50 10.34
N GLU A 309 2.84 11.94 11.60
CA GLU A 309 3.47 13.22 11.98
C GLU A 309 5.00 13.15 12.00
N HIS A 310 5.58 11.95 11.88
CA HIS A 310 7.02 11.67 11.89
C HIS A 310 7.59 11.37 10.50
N ILE A 311 6.79 11.57 9.46
CA ILE A 311 7.26 11.45 8.07
C ILE A 311 8.20 12.63 7.81
N ILE A 312 9.47 12.35 7.59
CA ILE A 312 10.50 13.37 7.27
C ILE A 312 10.72 13.52 5.76
N ALA A 313 10.34 12.49 4.99
CA ALA A 313 10.40 12.45 3.54
C ALA A 313 9.42 11.40 3.02
N TRP A 314 8.92 11.58 1.82
CA TRP A 314 8.12 10.56 1.14
C TRP A 314 8.22 10.70 -0.38
N THR A 315 7.95 9.60 -1.08
CA THR A 315 7.77 9.60 -2.54
C THR A 315 6.70 8.58 -2.93
N SER A 316 6.15 8.71 -4.12
CA SER A 316 5.28 7.70 -4.74
C SER A 316 5.85 7.43 -6.12
N LEU A 317 6.43 6.24 -6.26
CA LEU A 317 7.01 5.80 -7.52
C LEU A 317 5.88 5.44 -8.48
N PRO A 318 5.94 5.86 -9.76
CA PRO A 318 4.94 5.50 -10.77
C PRO A 318 5.14 4.05 -11.26
N VAL A 319 5.43 3.14 -10.34
CA VAL A 319 5.66 1.72 -10.59
C VAL A 319 5.04 0.89 -9.48
N GLY A 320 4.26 -0.10 -9.86
CA GLY A 320 3.70 -1.12 -8.98
C GLY A 320 3.78 -2.48 -9.65
N VAL A 321 3.23 -3.51 -9.01
CA VAL A 321 3.39 -4.89 -9.51
C VAL A 321 2.76 -5.12 -10.89
N VAL A 322 1.65 -4.42 -11.21
CA VAL A 322 0.97 -4.54 -12.50
C VAL A 322 1.77 -3.82 -13.58
N THR A 323 2.10 -2.54 -13.36
CA THR A 323 2.81 -1.73 -14.36
C THR A 323 4.21 -2.28 -14.66
N LEU A 324 4.89 -2.81 -13.65
CA LEU A 324 6.20 -3.43 -13.84
C LEU A 324 6.11 -4.77 -14.59
N ALA A 325 5.13 -5.63 -14.24
CA ALA A 325 4.92 -6.90 -14.94
C ALA A 325 4.44 -6.72 -16.38
N GLU A 326 3.62 -5.70 -16.67
CA GLU A 326 3.21 -5.36 -18.05
C GLU A 326 4.42 -4.91 -18.89
N ARG A 327 5.33 -4.15 -18.28
CA ARG A 327 6.49 -3.60 -18.97
C ARG A 327 7.58 -4.63 -19.26
N PHE A 328 7.89 -5.49 -18.29
CA PHE A 328 9.03 -6.41 -18.36
C PHE A 328 8.61 -7.89 -18.49
N GLY A 329 7.32 -8.18 -18.48
CA GLY A 329 6.79 -9.53 -18.41
C GLY A 329 6.73 -10.06 -16.98
N GLY A 330 5.73 -10.90 -16.69
CA GLY A 330 5.49 -11.44 -15.34
C GLY A 330 5.31 -12.96 -15.27
N ARG A 331 4.99 -13.59 -16.40
CA ARG A 331 4.79 -15.03 -16.51
C ARG A 331 6.12 -15.79 -16.54
N ASP A 332 7.02 -15.36 -17.40
CA ASP A 332 8.31 -16.03 -17.62
C ASP A 332 9.43 -15.04 -17.25
N VAL A 333 9.72 -14.96 -15.95
CA VAL A 333 10.74 -14.04 -15.41
C VAL A 333 12.03 -14.84 -15.18
N THR A 334 13.06 -14.51 -15.94
CA THR A 334 14.42 -15.03 -15.75
C THR A 334 15.18 -14.20 -14.71
N THR A 335 16.30 -14.71 -14.22
CA THR A 335 17.20 -13.96 -13.32
C THR A 335 17.67 -12.64 -13.95
N ASP A 336 18.01 -12.65 -15.24
CA ASP A 336 18.45 -11.43 -15.95
C ASP A 336 17.32 -10.40 -16.05
N ASN A 337 16.12 -10.84 -16.43
CA ASN A 337 14.96 -9.95 -16.53
C ASN A 337 14.57 -9.39 -15.15
N PHE A 338 14.63 -10.22 -14.11
CA PHE A 338 14.43 -9.79 -12.73
C PHE A 338 15.45 -8.71 -12.31
N ALA A 339 16.73 -8.90 -12.62
CA ALA A 339 17.77 -7.90 -12.34
C ALA A 339 17.51 -6.57 -13.08
N VAL A 340 17.01 -6.63 -14.32
CA VAL A 340 16.58 -5.44 -15.07
C VAL A 340 15.42 -4.72 -14.37
N MET A 341 14.41 -5.46 -13.88
CA MET A 341 13.32 -4.88 -13.09
C MET A 341 13.84 -4.20 -11.82
N VAL A 342 14.75 -4.85 -11.08
CA VAL A 342 15.36 -4.29 -9.86
C VAL A 342 16.10 -3.00 -10.18
N ASN A 343 16.94 -2.99 -11.21
CA ASN A 343 17.70 -1.80 -11.61
C ASN A 343 16.79 -0.65 -12.04
N HIS A 344 15.73 -0.96 -12.80
CA HIS A 344 14.76 0.06 -13.20
C HIS A 344 14.10 0.75 -11.99
N VAL A 345 13.71 -0.03 -10.97
CA VAL A 345 13.13 0.54 -9.74
C VAL A 345 14.21 1.27 -8.92
N ALA A 346 15.44 0.76 -8.89
CA ALA A 346 16.56 1.41 -8.23
C ALA A 346 16.86 2.80 -8.82
N ASP A 347 16.74 2.97 -10.14
CA ASP A 347 16.89 4.28 -10.79
C ASP A 347 15.82 5.27 -10.30
N LEU A 348 14.54 4.84 -10.24
CA LEU A 348 13.45 5.67 -9.71
C LEU A 348 13.66 6.04 -8.24
N LEU A 349 14.20 5.13 -7.44
CA LEU A 349 14.59 5.40 -6.05
C LEU A 349 15.78 6.34 -5.97
N ASN A 350 16.72 6.27 -6.92
CA ASN A 350 17.85 7.17 -6.99
C ASN A 350 17.42 8.60 -7.34
N ASP A 351 16.33 8.77 -8.09
CA ASP A 351 15.75 10.08 -8.38
C ASP A 351 15.03 10.72 -7.17
N PHE A 352 14.76 9.93 -6.12
CA PHE A 352 14.23 10.47 -4.87
C PHE A 352 15.32 11.23 -4.10
N SER A 353 15.38 12.54 -4.31
CA SER A 353 16.41 13.43 -3.75
C SER A 353 16.52 13.38 -2.21
N GLU A 354 15.40 13.14 -1.52
CA GLU A 354 15.35 13.09 -0.06
C GLU A 354 15.61 11.70 0.52
N ARG A 355 16.00 10.71 -0.30
CA ARG A 355 16.21 9.30 0.14
C ARG A 355 17.23 9.15 1.28
N HIS A 356 18.16 10.09 1.40
CA HIS A 356 19.23 10.12 2.39
C HIS A 356 18.84 10.83 3.70
N LYS A 357 17.60 11.34 3.84
CA LYS A 357 17.19 12.14 5.01
C LYS A 357 17.26 11.38 6.35
N LEU A 358 17.26 10.06 6.34
CA LEU A 358 17.49 9.26 7.56
C LEU A 358 18.94 9.33 8.07
N GLY A 359 19.90 9.75 7.24
CA GLY A 359 21.29 9.95 7.65
C GLY A 359 21.91 8.71 8.29
N ASP A 360 22.43 8.85 9.51
CA ASP A 360 23.02 7.71 10.24
C ASP A 360 21.97 6.80 10.91
N LEU A 361 20.69 7.18 10.96
CA LEU A 361 19.64 6.35 11.57
C LEU A 361 19.48 5.00 10.87
N VAL A 362 19.73 4.92 9.55
CA VAL A 362 19.74 3.64 8.82
C VAL A 362 20.78 2.64 9.32
N LYS A 363 21.81 3.10 10.06
CA LYS A 363 22.81 2.23 10.69
C LYS A 363 22.42 1.82 12.12
N SER A 364 21.33 2.37 12.68
CA SER A 364 20.86 2.01 14.01
C SER A 364 20.43 0.54 14.06
N GLN A 365 20.66 -0.11 15.19
CA GLN A 365 20.14 -1.45 15.46
C GLN A 365 18.60 -1.49 15.56
N ASN A 366 17.98 -0.32 15.77
CA ASN A 366 16.53 -0.17 15.85
C ASN A 366 15.91 0.40 14.56
N PHE A 367 16.68 0.45 13.47
CA PHE A 367 16.17 0.75 12.14
C PHE A 367 15.62 -0.50 11.47
N HIS A 368 14.46 -0.39 10.82
CA HIS A 368 13.90 -1.49 10.04
C HIS A 368 13.05 -1.05 8.87
N LEU A 369 12.79 -2.00 7.97
CA LEU A 369 11.83 -1.86 6.90
C LEU A 369 10.44 -2.28 7.38
N LEU A 370 9.38 -1.56 6.97
CA LEU A 370 7.99 -1.95 7.21
C LEU A 370 7.25 -1.96 5.88
N GLY A 371 6.98 -3.16 5.37
CA GLY A 371 6.26 -3.34 4.12
C GLY A 371 4.79 -3.63 4.34
N THR A 372 3.94 -3.14 3.45
CA THR A 372 2.53 -3.52 3.36
C THR A 372 2.11 -3.98 1.96
N SER A 373 0.84 -4.39 1.83
CA SER A 373 0.19 -4.90 0.61
C SER A 373 0.61 -6.32 0.22
N GLY A 374 0.17 -6.76 -0.96
CA GLY A 374 0.14 -8.15 -1.40
C GLY A 374 1.52 -8.80 -1.50
N THR A 375 2.56 -8.05 -1.89
CA THR A 375 3.90 -8.59 -2.11
C THR A 375 4.49 -9.18 -0.83
N VAL A 376 4.65 -8.35 0.21
CA VAL A 376 5.28 -8.77 1.47
C VAL A 376 4.41 -9.75 2.25
N THR A 377 3.08 -9.63 2.18
CA THR A 377 2.16 -10.58 2.82
C THR A 377 2.17 -11.94 2.13
N THR A 378 2.40 -11.97 0.81
CA THR A 378 2.58 -13.23 0.06
C THR A 378 3.91 -13.89 0.42
N LEU A 379 5.01 -13.12 0.45
CA LEU A 379 6.33 -13.63 0.87
C LEU A 379 6.28 -14.19 2.30
N ALA A 380 5.63 -13.49 3.23
CA ALA A 380 5.38 -13.97 4.58
C ALA A 380 4.61 -15.30 4.61
N GLY A 381 3.54 -15.42 3.80
CA GLY A 381 2.77 -16.66 3.70
C GLY A 381 3.60 -17.85 3.21
N ILE A 382 4.50 -17.62 2.25
CA ILE A 382 5.41 -18.65 1.72
C ILE A 382 6.47 -19.01 2.77
N HIS A 383 7.09 -18.01 3.40
CA HIS A 383 8.08 -18.19 4.46
C HIS A 383 7.52 -19.00 5.63
N LEU A 384 6.27 -18.76 6.02
CA LEU A 384 5.58 -19.51 7.07
C LEU A 384 5.03 -20.88 6.62
N GLY A 385 5.17 -21.23 5.34
CA GLY A 385 4.67 -22.48 4.77
C GLY A 385 3.16 -22.65 4.91
N LEU A 386 2.37 -21.57 4.74
CA LEU A 386 0.93 -21.64 4.97
C LEU A 386 0.20 -22.41 3.86
N GLU A 387 -0.68 -23.34 4.24
CA GLU A 387 -1.59 -24.05 3.33
C GLU A 387 -2.70 -23.17 2.75
N ARG A 388 -2.90 -21.99 3.33
CA ARG A 388 -3.81 -20.94 2.86
C ARG A 388 -3.43 -19.61 3.50
N TYR A 389 -3.78 -18.51 2.85
CA TYR A 389 -3.61 -17.18 3.42
C TYR A 389 -4.31 -17.06 4.79
N ASP A 390 -3.56 -16.72 5.84
CA ASP A 390 -4.11 -16.41 7.18
C ASP A 390 -3.48 -15.12 7.71
N ARG A 391 -4.25 -14.04 7.62
CA ARG A 391 -3.89 -12.71 8.13
C ARG A 391 -3.36 -12.73 9.56
N ARG A 392 -3.93 -13.55 10.44
CA ARG A 392 -3.57 -13.57 11.88
C ARG A 392 -2.16 -14.10 12.10
N ARG A 393 -1.64 -14.90 11.15
CA ARG A 393 -0.29 -15.44 11.17
C ARG A 393 0.71 -14.56 10.43
N ILE A 394 0.24 -13.73 9.50
CA ILE A 394 1.08 -12.88 8.62
C ILE A 394 1.28 -11.48 9.22
N ASP A 395 0.22 -10.88 9.73
CA ASP A 395 0.23 -9.48 10.17
C ASP A 395 1.15 -9.28 11.37
N GLY A 396 2.15 -8.43 11.23
CA GLY A 396 3.14 -8.18 12.26
C GLY A 396 4.04 -9.39 12.51
N ILE A 397 4.50 -10.07 11.47
CA ILE A 397 5.69 -10.93 11.59
C ILE A 397 6.96 -10.15 11.27
N TRP A 398 8.07 -10.63 11.82
CA TRP A 398 9.42 -10.20 11.44
C TRP A 398 10.00 -11.24 10.48
N MET A 399 10.62 -10.77 9.41
CA MET A 399 11.46 -11.57 8.51
C MET A 399 12.87 -10.99 8.54
N GLN A 400 13.89 -11.84 8.59
CA GLN A 400 15.27 -11.42 8.40
C GLN A 400 15.53 -11.09 6.93
N ASN A 401 16.59 -10.32 6.69
CA ASN A 401 17.04 -10.00 5.35
C ASN A 401 17.27 -11.26 4.50
N ASP A 402 17.88 -12.29 5.09
CA ASP A 402 18.18 -13.55 4.41
C ASP A 402 16.92 -14.35 4.09
N ASP A 403 15.89 -14.29 4.96
CA ASP A 403 14.59 -14.93 4.71
C ASP A 403 13.96 -14.36 3.43
N VAL A 404 14.02 -13.04 3.24
CA VAL A 404 13.48 -12.38 2.04
C VAL A 404 14.27 -12.79 0.80
N THR A 405 15.61 -12.78 0.88
CA THR A 405 16.48 -13.23 -0.23
C THR A 405 16.20 -14.68 -0.62
N GLU A 406 16.05 -15.57 0.36
CA GLU A 406 15.72 -16.98 0.12
C GLU A 406 14.37 -17.12 -0.57
N MET A 407 13.34 -16.40 -0.09
CA MET A 407 11.99 -16.48 -0.68
C MET A 407 11.96 -15.94 -2.11
N THR A 408 12.65 -14.83 -2.41
CA THR A 408 12.78 -14.31 -3.77
C THR A 408 13.50 -15.33 -4.67
N SER A 409 14.61 -15.91 -4.21
CA SER A 409 15.38 -16.91 -4.97
C SER A 409 14.54 -18.15 -5.27
N ARG A 410 13.76 -18.61 -4.28
CA ARG A 410 12.84 -19.74 -4.43
C ARG A 410 11.74 -19.44 -5.45
N LEU A 411 11.15 -18.25 -5.42
CA LEU A 411 10.15 -17.83 -6.40
C LEU A 411 10.70 -17.75 -7.84
N LEU A 412 11.95 -17.32 -8.00
CA LEU A 412 12.64 -17.30 -9.29
C LEU A 412 12.92 -18.71 -9.82
N SER A 413 13.13 -19.69 -8.92
CA SER A 413 13.31 -21.10 -9.31
C SER A 413 12.02 -21.80 -9.73
N TRP A 414 10.86 -21.23 -9.39
CA TRP A 414 9.55 -21.80 -9.74
C TRP A 414 9.10 -21.40 -11.14
N SER A 415 8.60 -22.39 -11.89
CA SER A 415 7.80 -22.17 -13.08
C SER A 415 6.52 -21.38 -12.75
N PHE A 416 5.88 -20.82 -13.78
CA PHE A 416 4.60 -20.15 -13.60
C PHE A 416 3.54 -21.06 -12.96
N ASP A 417 3.44 -22.32 -13.40
CA ASP A 417 2.45 -23.26 -12.89
C ASP A 417 2.70 -23.64 -11.42
N GLU A 418 3.96 -23.72 -10.99
CA GLU A 418 4.31 -23.89 -9.57
C GLU A 418 3.91 -22.66 -8.74
N ARG A 419 4.09 -21.45 -9.28
CA ARG A 419 3.60 -20.21 -8.63
C ARG A 419 2.08 -20.21 -8.52
N VAL A 420 1.37 -20.63 -9.57
CA VAL A 420 -0.10 -20.76 -9.57
C VAL A 420 -0.57 -21.76 -8.52
N ALA A 421 0.13 -22.90 -8.40
CA ALA A 421 -0.21 -23.96 -7.46
C ALA A 421 0.05 -23.60 -5.99
N ASN A 422 0.84 -22.55 -5.72
CA ASN A 422 1.12 -22.12 -4.35
C ASN A 422 -0.14 -21.51 -3.69
N PRO A 423 -0.57 -22.00 -2.50
CA PRO A 423 -1.80 -21.53 -1.86
C PRO A 423 -1.82 -20.06 -1.43
N CYS A 424 -0.64 -19.45 -1.23
CA CYS A 424 -0.54 -18.04 -0.85
C CYS A 424 -0.46 -17.10 -2.05
N ILE A 425 -0.17 -17.61 -3.26
CA ILE A 425 -0.06 -16.82 -4.49
C ILE A 425 -1.37 -16.93 -5.28
N GLY A 426 -1.67 -18.13 -5.80
CA GLY A 426 -2.81 -18.41 -6.67
C GLY A 426 -2.65 -17.84 -8.10
N ALA A 427 -3.58 -18.22 -8.98
CA ALA A 427 -3.54 -17.84 -10.40
C ALA A 427 -3.54 -16.32 -10.62
N ASP A 428 -4.34 -15.59 -9.85
CA ASP A 428 -4.54 -14.15 -10.04
C ASP A 428 -3.32 -13.28 -9.66
N ARG A 429 -2.28 -13.86 -9.03
CA ARG A 429 -1.06 -13.14 -8.63
C ARG A 429 0.24 -13.78 -9.12
N ALA A 430 0.17 -14.96 -9.74
CA ALA A 430 1.37 -15.71 -10.16
C ALA A 430 2.20 -14.97 -11.22
N ASP A 431 1.57 -14.12 -12.01
CA ASP A 431 2.18 -13.21 -13.00
C ASP A 431 2.71 -11.91 -12.38
N LEU A 432 2.34 -11.57 -11.16
CA LEU A 432 2.70 -10.28 -10.53
C LEU A 432 3.73 -10.42 -9.41
N VAL A 433 3.85 -11.61 -8.81
CA VAL A 433 4.62 -11.80 -7.57
C VAL A 433 6.11 -11.47 -7.72
N LEU A 434 6.72 -11.82 -8.86
CA LEU A 434 8.15 -11.54 -9.10
C LEU A 434 8.43 -10.07 -9.37
N ALA A 435 7.51 -9.34 -10.03
CA ALA A 435 7.59 -7.90 -10.14
C ALA A 435 7.54 -7.22 -8.75
N GLY A 436 6.68 -7.72 -7.86
CA GLY A 436 6.67 -7.29 -6.46
C GLY A 436 8.00 -7.53 -5.74
N CYS A 437 8.58 -8.73 -5.90
CA CYS A 437 9.90 -9.03 -5.35
C CYS A 437 10.99 -8.09 -5.89
N ALA A 438 10.96 -7.73 -7.18
CA ALA A 438 11.92 -6.81 -7.76
C ALA A 438 11.83 -5.40 -7.14
N ILE A 439 10.62 -4.89 -6.90
CA ILE A 439 10.41 -3.62 -6.20
C ILE A 439 10.94 -3.70 -4.76
N LEU A 440 10.64 -4.78 -4.05
CA LEU A 440 11.11 -5.00 -2.69
C LEU A 440 12.64 -5.06 -2.61
N ASP A 441 13.29 -5.78 -3.52
CA ASP A 441 14.75 -5.91 -3.54
C ASP A 441 15.43 -4.58 -3.88
N ALA A 442 14.86 -3.78 -4.79
CA ALA A 442 15.34 -2.43 -5.05
C ALA A 442 15.27 -1.54 -3.78
N ILE A 443 14.16 -1.60 -3.04
CA ILE A 443 14.01 -0.88 -1.76
C ILE A 443 15.04 -1.35 -0.73
N ARG A 444 15.24 -2.67 -0.59
CA ARG A 444 16.23 -3.26 0.34
C ARG A 444 17.67 -2.86 -0.02
N ASN A 445 17.97 -2.69 -1.29
CA ASN A 445 19.29 -2.25 -1.75
C ASN A 445 19.55 -0.77 -1.39
N VAL A 446 18.53 0.09 -1.46
CA VAL A 446 18.65 1.52 -1.13
C VAL A 446 18.69 1.76 0.38
N TRP A 447 17.88 1.02 1.14
CA TRP A 447 17.86 1.09 2.61
C TRP A 447 18.10 -0.30 3.22
N PRO A 448 19.37 -0.74 3.30
CA PRO A 448 19.72 -2.04 3.88
C PRO A 448 19.27 -2.14 5.33
N SER A 449 18.50 -3.18 5.65
CA SER A 449 18.11 -3.51 7.01
C SER A 449 18.23 -5.01 7.26
N GLN A 450 18.54 -5.37 8.49
CA GLN A 450 18.54 -6.78 8.93
C GLN A 450 17.12 -7.35 9.03
N LYS A 451 16.10 -6.50 9.21
CA LYS A 451 14.74 -6.94 9.52
C LYS A 451 13.70 -6.22 8.68
N LEU A 452 12.74 -6.99 8.18
CA LEU A 452 11.52 -6.52 7.53
C LEU A 452 10.33 -6.87 8.43
N ARG A 453 9.53 -5.86 8.77
CA ARG A 453 8.22 -6.02 9.39
C ARG A 453 7.15 -6.12 8.32
N VAL A 454 6.33 -7.16 8.38
CA VAL A 454 5.23 -7.36 7.44
C VAL A 454 3.94 -6.84 8.04
N ALA A 455 3.25 -5.97 7.31
CA ALA A 455 1.92 -5.47 7.66
C ALA A 455 0.90 -6.04 6.68
N ASP A 456 -0.14 -6.71 7.21
CA ASP A 456 -1.38 -6.90 6.44
C ASP A 456 -2.33 -5.73 6.73
N ARG A 457 -1.80 -4.51 6.86
CA ARG A 457 -2.55 -3.29 7.18
C ARG A 457 -1.98 -2.18 6.34
N GLY A 458 -2.80 -1.28 5.86
CA GLY A 458 -2.31 -0.16 5.07
C GLY A 458 -3.38 0.92 4.92
N LEU A 459 -3.67 1.25 3.68
CA LEU A 459 -4.55 2.35 3.30
C LEU A 459 -5.92 2.33 4.02
N ARG A 460 -6.61 1.18 4.03
CA ARG A 460 -7.92 1.03 4.70
C ARG A 460 -7.84 1.22 6.20
N GLU A 461 -6.88 0.58 6.85
CA GLU A 461 -6.66 0.72 8.29
C GLU A 461 -6.28 2.15 8.66
N GLY A 462 -5.54 2.85 7.80
CA GLY A 462 -5.25 4.28 7.92
C GLY A 462 -6.51 5.13 7.85
N ILE A 463 -7.38 4.89 6.87
CA ILE A 463 -8.66 5.58 6.73
C ILE A 463 -9.52 5.40 7.98
N LEU A 464 -9.71 4.15 8.42
CA LEU A 464 -10.49 3.86 9.63
C LEU A 464 -9.88 4.55 10.85
N THR A 465 -8.56 4.51 10.98
CA THR A 465 -7.85 5.11 12.11
C THR A 465 -8.07 6.62 12.15
N GLU A 466 -7.99 7.29 11.00
CA GLU A 466 -8.27 8.73 10.91
C GLU A 466 -9.74 9.06 11.19
N LEU A 467 -10.69 8.33 10.58
CA LEU A 467 -12.12 8.53 10.80
C LEU A 467 -12.47 8.41 12.29
N MET A 468 -12.00 7.35 12.95
CA MET A 468 -12.24 7.10 14.37
C MET A 468 -11.54 8.13 15.27
N SER A 469 -10.32 8.57 14.90
CA SER A 469 -9.59 9.61 15.64
C SER A 469 -10.32 10.95 15.58
N ARG A 470 -10.72 11.38 14.37
CA ARG A 470 -11.41 12.65 14.13
C ARG A 470 -12.79 12.68 14.80
N ASP A 471 -13.48 11.54 14.84
CA ASP A 471 -14.78 11.40 15.48
C ASP A 471 -14.70 11.25 17.01
N GLY A 472 -13.50 11.24 17.59
CA GLY A 472 -13.31 11.11 19.05
C GLY A 472 -13.71 9.72 19.59
N ALA A 473 -13.80 8.71 18.72
CA ALA A 473 -14.37 7.39 19.04
C ALA A 473 -13.66 6.66 20.18
N TRP A 474 -12.38 6.97 20.39
CA TRP A 474 -11.57 6.43 21.48
C TRP A 474 -11.50 7.31 22.73
N ARG A 475 -11.83 8.60 22.64
CA ARG A 475 -11.92 9.51 23.79
C ARG A 475 -13.24 9.29 24.55
N ASN A 476 -14.34 9.16 23.81
CA ASN A 476 -15.69 9.04 24.37
C ASN A 476 -15.92 7.73 25.14
N ARG A 477 -15.22 6.64 24.80
CA ARG A 477 -15.34 5.35 25.52
C ARG A 477 -14.51 5.29 26.81
N TRP A 478 -13.41 6.03 26.89
CA TRP A 478 -12.59 6.06 28.11
C TRP A 478 -13.35 6.68 29.28
N HIS A 479 -14.13 7.73 29.01
CA HIS A 479 -15.03 8.32 30.00
C HIS A 479 -16.21 7.42 30.38
N ARG A 480 -16.79 6.66 29.43
CA ARG A 480 -17.87 5.70 29.74
C ARG A 480 -17.38 4.49 30.57
N ALA A 481 -16.13 4.08 30.40
CA ALA A 481 -15.54 2.96 31.15
C ALA A 481 -15.07 3.34 32.57
N GLN A 482 -14.96 4.62 32.90
CA GLN A 482 -14.61 5.11 34.26
C GLN A 482 -15.82 5.57 35.07
N GLY A 483 -16.97 5.77 34.42
CA GLY A 483 -18.22 6.16 35.08
C GLY A 483 -19.22 5.00 35.24
N ALA A 484 -18.78 3.75 35.08
CA ALA A 484 -19.58 2.54 35.22
C ALA A 484 -19.05 1.64 36.33
#